data_AF-A0A9D6M7W6-F1
#
_entry.id   AF-A0A9D6M7W6-F1
#
_cell.length_a   1.000
_cell.length_b   1.000
_cell.length_c   1.000
_cell.angle_alpha   90.00
_cell.angle_beta   90.00
_cell.angle_gamma   90.00
#
_symmetry.space_group_name_H-M   'P 1'
#
loop_
_entity.id
_entity.type
_entity.pdbx_description
1 polymer ?
#
loop_
_entity_poly.entity_id
_entity_poly.type
_entity_poly.pdbx_seq_one_letter_code
_entity_poly.pdbx_strand_id
1 'polypeptide(L)' 'MNFTTFNDMLRRTAWRLPDHTFLHWSDKNRSMTYAQGDQISDQVAGALAGLGIEK' A
#
# COMPACT_ATOMS: atom_id res chain seq x y z
N MET A 1 15.05 -14.87 -5.10
CA MET A 1 14.27 -14.23 -4.04
C MET A 1 12.84 -14.20 -4.54
N ASN A 2 12.00 -15.16 -4.12
CA ASN A 2 10.65 -15.31 -4.64
C ASN A 2 9.74 -14.31 -3.93
N PHE A 3 9.29 -13.28 -4.66
CA PHE A 3 8.27 -12.35 -4.20
C PHE A 3 6.92 -13.05 -4.39
N THR A 4 6.44 -13.71 -3.35
CA THR A 4 5.27 -14.61 -3.46
C THR A 4 3.94 -13.89 -3.30
N THR A 5 3.91 -12.65 -2.80
CA THR A 5 2.67 -11.90 -2.62
C THR A 5 2.74 -10.46 -3.15
N PHE A 6 1.57 -9.90 -3.46
CA PHE A 6 1.44 -8.50 -3.85
C PHE A 6 1.92 -7.54 -2.74
N ASN A 7 1.67 -7.86 -1.47
CA ASN A 7 2.09 -7.02 -0.34
C ASN A 7 3.63 -6.89 -0.29
N ASP A 8 4.36 -7.99 -0.50
CA ASP A 8 5.83 -7.98 -0.55
C ASP A 8 6.35 -7.08 -1.69
N MET A 9 5.68 -7.12 -2.85
CA MET A 9 6.00 -6.27 -3.99
C MET A 9 5.71 -4.80 -3.71
N LEU A 10 4.56 -4.49 -3.11
CA LEU A 10 4.17 -3.12 -2.75
C LEU A 10 5.18 -2.50 -1.79
N ARG A 11 5.49 -3.19 -0.69
CA ARG A 11 6.45 -2.72 0.32
C ARG A 11 7.83 -2.47 -0.26
N ARG A 12 8.31 -3.37 -1.13
CA ARG A 12 9.59 -3.18 -1.85
C ARG A 12 9.55 -1.97 -2.78
N THR A 13 8.44 -1.74 -3.46
CA THR A 13 8.31 -0.64 -4.42
C THR A 13 8.23 0.70 -3.68
N ALA A 14 7.50 0.76 -2.56
CA ALA A 14 7.48 1.90 -1.66
C ALA A 14 8.86 2.24 -1.09
N TRP A 15 9.68 1.24 -0.76
CA TRP A 15 11.06 1.50 -0.34
C TRP A 15 11.95 2.05 -1.46
N ARG A 16 11.75 1.60 -2.71
CA ARG A 16 12.58 2.00 -3.86
C ARG A 16 12.19 3.32 -4.47
N LEU A 17 10.89 3.62 -4.53
CA LEU A 17 10.30 4.75 -5.24
C LEU A 17 9.23 5.42 -4.36
N PRO A 18 9.59 5.89 -3.15
CA PRO A 18 8.62 6.34 -2.13
C PRO A 18 7.71 7.46 -2.61
N ASP A 19 8.24 8.37 -3.44
CA ASP A 19 7.54 9.58 -3.89
C ASP A 19 6.83 9.41 -5.25
N HIS A 20 7.00 8.25 -5.91
CA HIS A 20 6.32 8.01 -7.18
C HIS A 20 4.83 7.80 -6.98
N THR A 21 4.03 8.33 -7.90
CA THR A 21 2.57 8.13 -7.92
C THR A 21 2.24 6.64 -8.05
N PHE A 22 1.53 6.10 -7.07
CA PHE A 22 0.98 4.75 -7.05
C PHE A 22 -0.46 4.73 -7.58
N LEU A 23 -1.29 5.65 -7.10
CA LEU A 23 -2.69 5.76 -7.49
C LEU A 23 -3.05 7.22 -7.78
N HIS A 24 -3.82 7.44 -8.84
CA HIS A 24 -4.37 8.75 -9.19
C HIS A 24 -5.88 8.66 -9.37
N TRP A 25 -6.61 9.51 -8.66
CA TRP A 25 -8.05 9.70 -8.81
C TRP A 25 -8.31 10.86 -9.74
N SER A 26 -8.81 10.55 -10.95
CA SER A 26 -9.10 11.56 -11.98
C SER A 26 -10.27 12.47 -11.60
N ASP A 27 -11.26 11.94 -10.88
CA ASP A 27 -12.44 12.68 -10.41
C ASP A 27 -12.10 13.70 -9.31
N LYS A 28 -11.07 13.42 -8.51
CA LYS A 28 -10.67 14.24 -7.34
C LYS A 28 -9.41 15.06 -7.56
N ASN A 29 -8.80 14.97 -8.75
CA ASN A 29 -7.47 15.53 -9.05
C ASN A 29 -6.47 15.28 -7.91
N ARG A 30 -6.46 14.06 -7.39
CA ARG A 30 -5.67 13.68 -6.22
C ARG A 30 -4.82 12.47 -6.56
N SER A 31 -3.60 12.46 -6.05
CA SER A 31 -2.69 11.33 -6.17
C SER A 31 -2.28 10.81 -4.80
N MET A 32 -1.81 9.57 -4.79
CA MET A 32 -1.18 8.90 -3.66
C MET A 32 0.17 8.34 -4.12
N THR A 33 1.20 8.50 -3.30
CA THR A 33 2.52 7.91 -3.57
C THR A 33 2.60 6.46 -3.12
N TYR A 34 3.62 5.72 -3.55
CA TYR A 34 3.85 4.35 -3.07
C TYR A 34 4.08 4.30 -1.55
N ALA A 35 4.81 5.24 -0.96
CA ALA A 35 5.00 5.30 0.48
C ALA A 35 3.67 5.48 1.24
N GLN A 36 2.79 6.34 0.72
CA GLN A 36 1.45 6.54 1.27
C GLN A 36 0.58 5.29 1.11
N GLY A 37 0.68 4.60 -0.03
CA GLY A 37 -0.05 3.36 -0.29
C GLY A 37 0.33 2.22 0.66
N ASP A 38 1.62 2.03 0.92
CA ASP A 38 2.12 1.04 1.89
C ASP A 38 1.62 1.36 3.31
N GLN A 39 1.77 2.62 3.75
CA GLN A 39 1.30 3.06 5.05
C GLN A 39 -0.22 2.86 5.24
N ILE A 40 -1.04 3.22 4.24
CA ILE A 40 -2.50 3.05 4.31
C ILE A 40 -2.85 1.56 4.34
N SER A 41 -2.14 0.74 3.56
CA SER A 41 -2.37 -0.71 3.54
C SER A 41 -2.13 -1.35 4.91
N ASP A 42 -1.06 -0.95 5.61
CA ASP A 42 -0.78 -1.41 6.97
C ASP A 42 -1.84 -0.93 7.98
N GLN A 43 -2.32 0.32 7.85
CA GLN A 43 -3.42 0.83 8.68
C GLN A 43 -4.73 0.05 8.48
N VAL A 44 -5.08 -0.25 7.23
CA VAL A 44 -6.27 -1.04 6.89
C VAL A 44 -6.11 -2.47 7.42
N ALA A 45 -4.96 -3.10 7.25
CA ALA A 45 -4.69 -4.43 7.79
C ALA A 45 -4.86 -4.47 9.32
N GLY A 46 -4.34 -3.46 10.04
CA GLY A 46 -4.53 -3.33 11.49
C GLY A 46 -6.00 -3.16 11.89
N ALA A 47 -6.77 -2.36 11.13
CA ALA A 47 -8.19 -2.18 11.37
C ALA A 47 -8.99 -3.48 11.14
N LEU A 48 -8.68 -4.23 10.09
CA LEU A 48 -9.30 -5.53 9.79
C LEU A 48 -8.99 -6.56 10.88
N ALA A 49 -7.75 -6.60 11.38
CA ALA A 49 -7.39 -7.43 12.52
C ALA A 49 -8.19 -7.07 13.78
N GLY A 50 -8.43 -5.76 14.02
CA GLY A 50 -9.30 -5.28 15.10
C GLY A 50 -10.76 -5.75 14.98
N LEU A 51 -11.21 -6.14 13.78
CA LEU A 51 -12.53 -6.73 13.52
C LEU A 51 -12.52 -8.26 13.57
N GLY A 52 -11.39 -8.89 13.92
CA GLY A 52 -11.25 -10.35 14.00
C GLY A 52 -10.96 -11.02 12.65
N ILE A 53 -10.54 -10.27 11.63
CA ILE A 53 -10.11 -10.84 10.35
C ILE A 53 -8.65 -11.27 10.47
N GLU A 54 -8.41 -12.56 10.28
CA GLU A 54 -7.09 -13.18 10.33
C GLU A 54 -6.61 -13.59 8.92
N LYS A 55 -5.31 -13.91 8.80
CA LYS A 55 -4.63 -14.21 7.54
C LYS A 55 -4.89 -15.63 7.05
#